data_AF-A0A497JGM8-F1
#
_entry.id   AF-A0A497JGM8-F1
#
_cell.length_a   1.000
_cell.length_b   1.000
_cell.length_c   1.000
_cell.angle_alpha   90.00
_cell.angle_beta   90.00
_cell.angle_gamma   90.00
#
_symmetry.space_group_name_H-M   'P 1'
#
loop_
_entity.id
_entity.type
_entity.pdbx_description
1 polymer ?
#
loop_
_entity_poly.entity_id
_entity_poly.type
_entity_poly.pdbx_seq_one_letter_code
_entity_poly.pdbx_strand_id
1 'polypeptide(L)' 'YSGADIAGVVREAALIALKENNMKPCKVEMKHLLKALEKIGPSLTPGIIESYKEFKKVAEKHFRPGYAT' A
#
# COMPACT_ATOMS: atom_id res chain seq x y z
N TYR A 1 4.44 -1.26 -1.99
CA TYR A 1 3.21 -1.05 -1.22
C TYR A 1 2.39 0.03 -1.89
N SER A 2 1.12 -0.23 -2.13
CA SER A 2 0.11 0.79 -2.45
C SER A 2 -0.32 1.52 -1.17
N GLY A 3 -1.10 2.60 -1.31
CA GLY A 3 -1.71 3.28 -0.16
C GLY A 3 -2.62 2.36 0.66
N ALA A 4 -3.32 1.43 0.00
CA ALA A 4 -4.16 0.43 0.67
C ALA A 4 -3.32 -0.55 1.50
N ASP A 5 -2.17 -0.98 0.97
CA ASP A 5 -1.27 -1.87 1.70
C ASP A 5 -0.72 -1.19 2.95
N ILE A 6 -0.29 0.08 2.84
CA ILE A 6 0.21 0.86 3.98
C ILE A 6 -0.88 1.00 5.06
N ALA A 7 -2.12 1.31 4.65
CA ALA A 7 -3.24 1.37 5.57
C ALA A 7 -3.51 0.02 6.27
N GLY A 8 -3.30 -1.09 5.56
CA GLY A 8 -3.33 -2.44 6.14
C GLY A 8 -2.25 -2.64 7.21
N VAL A 9 -1.00 -2.32 6.89
CA VAL A 9 0.15 -2.42 7.82
C VAL A 9 -0.11 -1.62 9.10
N VAL A 10 -0.58 -0.38 8.98
CA VAL A 10 -0.85 0.49 10.15
C VAL A 10 -1.97 -0.07 11.03
N ARG A 11 -3.04 -0.61 10.42
CA ARG A 11 -4.13 -1.26 11.18
C ARG A 11 -3.65 -2.50 11.91
N GLU A 12 -2.89 -3.37 11.26
CA GLU A 12 -2.34 -4.58 11.89
C GLU A 12 -1.38 -4.22 13.02
N ALA A 13 -0.51 -3.21 12.84
CA ALA A 13 0.37 -2.72 13.90
C ALA A 13 -0.41 -2.21 15.12
N ALA A 14 -1.53 -1.51 14.90
CA ALA A 14 -2.41 -1.06 15.99
C ALA A 14 -3.05 -2.24 16.73
N LEU A 15 -3.53 -3.26 16.00
CA LEU A 15 -4.09 -4.47 16.60
C LEU A 15 -3.06 -5.28 17.38
N ILE A 16 -1.83 -5.38 16.88
CA ILE A 16 -0.72 -6.01 17.61
C ILE A 16 -0.46 -5.26 18.91
N ALA A 17 -0.36 -3.92 18.87
CA ALA A 17 -0.15 -3.10 20.06
C ALA A 17 -1.27 -3.29 21.10
N LEU A 18 -2.52 -3.26 20.65
CA LEU A 18 -3.69 -3.49 21.52
C LEU A 18 -3.67 -4.88 22.14
N LYS A 19 -3.37 -5.92 21.35
CA LYS A 19 -3.31 -7.30 21.83
C LYS A 19 -2.23 -7.50 22.88
N GLU A 20 -1.06 -6.89 22.70
CA GLU A 20 0.04 -6.89 23.69
C GLU A 20 -0.34 -6.14 24.99
N ASN A 21 -1.26 -5.18 24.92
CA ASN A 21 -1.70 -4.36 26.06
C ASN A 21 -3.10 -4.72 26.58
N ASN A 22 -3.53 -5.99 26.46
CA ASN A 22 -4.84 -6.47 26.93
C ASN A 22 -6.03 -5.63 26.42
N MET A 23 -5.98 -5.23 25.15
CA MET A 23 -6.99 -4.39 24.48
C MET A 23 -7.19 -3.01 25.12
N LYS A 24 -6.22 -2.51 25.89
CA LYS A 24 -6.23 -1.15 26.44
C LYS A 24 -5.59 -0.15 25.48
N PRO A 25 -6.01 1.13 25.50
CA PRO A 25 -5.36 2.19 24.72
C PRO A 25 -3.86 2.24 25.00
N CYS A 26 -3.06 2.21 23.94
CA CYS A 26 -1.61 2.16 24.00
C CYS A 26 -0.98 2.88 22.80
N LYS A 27 0.32 3.15 22.88
CA LYS A 27 1.08 3.73 21.77
C LYS A 27 1.51 2.63 20.81
N VAL A 28 1.43 2.92 19.52
CA VAL A 28 2.04 2.08 18.49
C VAL A 28 3.52 2.45 18.41
N GLU A 29 4.38 1.47 18.66
CA GLU A 29 5.84 1.59 18.54
C GLU A 29 6.34 0.92 17.25
N MET A 30 7.58 1.25 16.86
CA MET A 30 8.23 0.70 15.66
C MET A 30 8.23 -0.83 15.63
N LYS A 31 8.35 -1.50 16.78
CA LYS A 31 8.30 -2.96 16.89
C LYS A 31 6.98 -3.56 16.35
N HIS A 32 5.85 -2.86 16.53
CA HIS A 32 4.56 -3.34 16.03
C HIS A 32 4.45 -3.17 14.51
N LEU A 33 5.02 -2.08 13.96
CA LEU A 33 5.09 -1.88 12.52
C LEU A 33 5.96 -2.94 11.84
N LEU A 34 7.11 -3.27 12.43
CA LEU A 34 7.98 -4.34 11.93
C LEU A 34 7.26 -5.69 11.93
N LYS A 35 6.59 -6.07 13.03
CA LYS A 35 5.77 -7.29 13.09
C LYS A 35 4.61 -7.28 12.09
N ALA A 36 4.01 -6.13 11.82
CA ALA A 36 2.94 -6.01 10.83
C ALA A 36 3.46 -6.18 9.40
N LEU A 37 4.65 -5.67 9.08
CA LEU A 37 5.31 -5.83 7.78
C LEU A 37 5.71 -7.28 7.48
N GLU A 38 6.00 -8.08 8.50
CA GLU A 38 6.22 -9.53 8.33
C GLU A 38 4.95 -10.27 7.89
N LYS A 39 3.77 -9.75 8.24
CA LYS A 39 2.47 -10.36 7.90
C LYS A 39 1.83 -9.79 6.64
N ILE A 40 1.97 -8.48 6.42
CA ILE A 40 1.32 -7.76 5.34
C ILE A 40 2.38 -7.35 4.32
N GLY A 41 2.41 -8.07 3.21
CA GLY A 41 3.20 -7.73 2.03
C GLY A 41 2.49 -6.77 1.08
N PRO A 42 3.19 -6.30 0.04
CA PRO A 42 2.59 -5.52 -1.03
C PRO A 42 1.56 -6.37 -1.80
N SER A 43 0.38 -5.81 -2.09
CA SER A 43 -0.65 -6.50 -2.89
C SER A 43 -0.39 -6.43 -4.39
N LEU A 44 0.33 -5.41 -4.84
CA LEU A 44 0.66 -5.22 -6.25
C LEU A 44 1.82 -6.14 -6.65
N THR A 45 1.53 -7.08 -7.54
CA THR A 45 2.54 -7.96 -8.12
C THR A 45 3.36 -7.25 -9.21
N PRO A 46 4.59 -7.70 -9.50
CA PRO A 46 5.40 -7.14 -10.58
C PRO A 46 4.69 -7.15 -11.95
N GLY A 47 3.90 -8.19 -12.23
CA GLY A 47 3.14 -8.28 -13.49
C GLY A 47 2.06 -7.20 -13.63
N ILE A 48 1.37 -6.87 -12.53
CA ILE A 48 0.38 -5.77 -12.52
C ILE A 48 1.09 -4.43 -12.77
N ILE A 49 2.23 -4.21 -12.11
CA ILE A 49 3.03 -2.99 -12.28
C ILE A 49 3.46 -2.83 -13.74
N GLU A 50 3.92 -3.91 -14.37
CA GLU A 50 4.36 -3.87 -15.76
C GLU A 50 3.21 -3.61 -16.73
N SER A 51 2.07 -4.28 -16.54
CA SER A 51 0.86 -4.03 -17.33
C SER A 51 0.43 -2.56 -17.29
N TYR A 52 0.45 -1.94 -16.11
CA TYR A 52 0.13 -0.52 -15.97
C TYR A 52 1.15 0.41 -16.65
N LYS A 53 2.45 0.04 -16.66
CA LYS A 53 3.47 0.81 -17.38
C LYS A 53 3.28 0.74 -18.89
N GLU A 54 3.00 -0.44 -19.43
CA GLU A 54 2.72 -0.61 -20.86
C GLU A 54 1.46 0.14 -21.27
N PHE A 55 0.40 0.06 -20.45
CA PHE A 55 -0.81 0.86 -20.66
C PHE A 55 -0.49 2.36 -20.71
N LYS A 56 0.31 2.87 -19.76
CA LYS A 56 0.72 4.28 -19.75
C LYS A 56 1.42 4.69 -21.06
N LYS A 57 2.37 3.88 -21.54
CA LYS A 57 3.07 4.15 -22.82
C LYS A 57 2.11 4.22 -24.01
N VAL A 58 1.14 3.32 -24.07
CA VAL A 58 0.13 3.31 -25.14
C VAL A 58 -0.78 4.52 -25.05
N ALA A 59 -1.26 4.84 -23.84
CA ALA A 59 -2.13 5.98 -23.58
C ALA A 59 -1.46 7.30 -23.95
N GLU A 60 -0.19 7.51 -23.58
CA GLU A 60 0.58 8.71 -23.92
C GLU A 60 0.78 8.87 -25.44
N LYS A 61 1.07 7.78 -26.15
CA LYS A 61 1.23 7.81 -27.63
C LYS A 61 -0.05 8.19 -28.37
N HIS A 62 -1.22 7.82 -27.81
CA HIS A 62 -2.52 8.06 -28.43
C HIS A 62 -3.26 9.24 -27.79
N PHE A 63 -2.65 9.92 -26.81
CA PHE A 63 -3.22 11.08 -26.17
C PHE A 63 -3.24 12.25 -27.17
N ARG A 64 -4.42 12.53 -27.72
CA ARG A 64 -4.70 13.74 -28.49
C ARG A 64 -5.37 14.76 -27.56
N PRO A 65 -4.65 15.77 -27.04
CA PRO A 65 -5.29 16.82 -26.25
C PRO A 65 -6.28 17.58 -27.14
N GLY A 66 -7.55 17.64 -26.71
CA GLY A 66 -8.65 18.28 -27.44
C GLY A 66 -8.57 19.81 -27.59
N TYR A 67 -7.40 20.40 -27.38
CA TYR A 67 -7.15 21.85 -27.52
C TYR A 67 -6.23 22.20 -28.70
N ALA A 68 -5.76 21.23 -29.49
CA ALA A 68 -5.04 21.51 -30.73
C ALA A 68 -6.07 21.75 -31.87
N THR A 69 -6.45 23.02 -32.05
CA THR A 69 -7.14 23.55 -33.24
C THR A 69 -6.21 23.65 -34.43
#